data_AF-A0A099LRN0-F1
#
_entry.id   AF-A0A099LRN0-F1
#
_cell.length_a   1.000
_cell.length_b   1.000
_cell.length_c   1.000
_cell.angle_alpha   90.00
_cell.angle_beta   90.00
_cell.angle_gamma   90.00
#
_symmetry.space_group_name_H-M   'P 1'
#
loop_
_entity.id
_entity.type
_entity.pdbx_description
1 polymer ?
#
loop_
_entity_poly.entity_id
_entity_poly.type
_entity_poly.pdbx_seq_one_letter_code
_entity_poly.pdbx_strand_id
1 'polypeptide(L)'
;MSGTARLIRIALMDPEARTSFESIHQTMMREYTSNGQYKFWDFSFTPPCLNRTKLEVSGWHDWNSNSFFIWEIRRVEGLPSSMPDELDFYHPDFKRQVTGQGGGANSGRPKRPEEHELDDKEEADPDKKRVVLDTESVGLSFRKPFKTNRVTDKTRKANRGKPDDSDSNEQLPNKLSPNGDNATGTIAGADYDVLNDESDDVHLYASKFETFFQVIDRLESNYGCQTYRHPLRKLPKLARCTKHMMADDANPRCMAVVKVTYHGQVYHFVEVDTSDAKNSISTMVLKLKDNVALLEQIAELEVRLLKKSLAWPRDYISLICGDGNFKGISHPPCKHKGCIDPADIDKWAGWFMGWLDY
;
A
#
# COMPACT_ATOMS: atom_id res chain seq x y z
N MET A 1 0.61 -2.49 -2.81
CA MET A 1 1.30 -3.37 -3.79
C MET A 1 2.66 -3.70 -3.23
N SER A 2 3.15 -4.94 -3.35
CA SER A 2 4.54 -5.26 -2.99
C SER A 2 5.49 -4.61 -4.00
N GLY A 3 6.64 -4.10 -3.56
CA GLY A 3 7.64 -3.48 -4.46
C GLY A 3 8.13 -4.45 -5.53
N THR A 4 8.17 -5.76 -5.22
CA THR A 4 8.52 -6.83 -6.16
C THR A 4 7.57 -6.89 -7.35
N ALA A 5 6.26 -6.75 -7.11
CA ALA A 5 5.27 -6.76 -8.18
C ALA A 5 5.42 -5.57 -9.13
N ARG A 6 5.85 -4.40 -8.63
CA ARG A 6 6.06 -3.20 -9.45
C ARG A 6 7.33 -3.34 -10.30
N LEU A 7 8.40 -3.89 -9.74
CA LEU A 7 9.64 -4.19 -10.47
C LEU A 7 9.41 -5.17 -11.64
N ILE A 8 8.68 -6.27 -11.40
CA ILE A 8 8.36 -7.25 -12.45
C ILE A 8 7.63 -6.59 -13.63
N ARG A 9 6.73 -5.66 -13.35
CA ARG A 9 5.96 -4.97 -14.40
C ARG A 9 6.83 -4.07 -15.24
N ILE A 10 7.80 -3.41 -14.63
CA ILE A 10 8.79 -2.60 -15.34
C ILE A 10 9.65 -3.52 -16.21
N ALA A 11 10.13 -4.64 -15.69
CA ALA A 11 10.90 -5.62 -16.49
C ALA A 11 10.10 -6.15 -17.70
N LEU A 12 8.77 -6.18 -17.63
CA LEU A 12 7.92 -6.62 -18.74
C LEU A 12 7.61 -5.51 -19.76
N MET A 13 7.42 -4.27 -19.30
CA MET A 13 6.88 -3.18 -20.11
C MET A 13 7.88 -2.09 -20.50
N ASP A 14 8.86 -1.80 -19.64
CA ASP A 14 9.90 -0.82 -19.94
C ASP A 14 10.96 -1.48 -20.86
N PRO A 15 11.19 -0.95 -22.08
CA PRO A 15 12.11 -1.58 -23.02
C PRO A 15 13.55 -1.69 -22.52
N GLU A 16 14.03 -0.72 -21.74
CA GLU A 16 15.40 -0.74 -21.22
C GLU A 16 15.53 -1.76 -20.08
N ALA A 17 14.59 -1.75 -19.13
CA ALA A 17 14.55 -2.73 -18.05
C ALA A 17 14.39 -4.15 -18.58
N ARG A 18 13.56 -4.33 -19.62
CA ARG A 18 13.40 -5.62 -20.30
C ARG A 18 14.70 -6.06 -20.97
N THR A 19 15.35 -5.16 -21.73
CA THR A 19 16.64 -5.45 -22.37
C THR A 19 17.70 -5.81 -21.32
N SER A 20 17.72 -5.10 -20.20
CA SER A 20 18.60 -5.39 -19.07
C SER A 20 18.35 -6.79 -18.50
N PHE A 21 17.09 -7.14 -18.25
CA PHE A 21 16.71 -8.46 -17.75
C PHE A 21 17.08 -9.59 -18.74
N GLU A 22 16.79 -9.40 -20.04
CA GLU A 22 17.13 -10.36 -21.10
C GLU A 22 18.67 -10.52 -21.26
N SER A 23 19.45 -9.50 -20.91
CA SER A 23 20.92 -9.56 -20.98
C SER A 23 21.53 -10.58 -20.02
N ILE A 24 20.85 -10.93 -18.92
CA ILE A 24 21.27 -11.99 -17.98
C ILE A 24 21.40 -13.32 -18.72
N HIS A 25 20.37 -13.69 -19.49
CA HIS A 25 20.41 -14.92 -20.26
C HIS A 25 21.43 -14.86 -21.40
N GLN A 26 21.53 -13.72 -22.09
CA GLN A 26 22.47 -13.54 -23.20
C GLN A 26 23.93 -13.65 -22.76
N THR A 27 24.29 -13.03 -21.64
CA THR A 27 25.63 -13.09 -21.04
C THR A 27 25.92 -14.49 -20.55
N MET A 28 25.01 -15.13 -19.81
CA MET A 28 25.14 -16.53 -19.41
C MET A 28 25.43 -17.44 -20.61
N MET A 29 24.66 -17.34 -21.70
CA MET A 29 24.84 -18.18 -22.88
C MET A 29 26.15 -17.91 -23.64
N ARG A 30 26.71 -16.70 -23.51
CA ARG A 30 27.96 -16.30 -24.16
C ARG A 30 29.20 -16.65 -23.34
N GLU A 31 29.11 -16.56 -22.01
CA GLU A 31 30.26 -16.54 -21.11
C GLU A 31 30.36 -17.77 -20.20
N TYR A 32 29.37 -18.66 -20.20
CA TYR A 32 29.46 -19.87 -19.39
C TYR A 32 30.63 -20.76 -19.82
N THR A 33 31.26 -21.38 -18.83
CA THR A 33 32.26 -22.41 -19.01
C THR A 33 31.67 -23.76 -18.59
N SER A 34 32.07 -24.83 -19.27
CA SER A 34 31.64 -26.20 -18.93
C SER A 34 32.77 -26.94 -18.24
N ASN A 35 32.48 -27.50 -17.07
CA ASN A 35 33.36 -28.44 -16.39
C ASN A 35 32.56 -29.70 -16.04
N GLY A 36 32.74 -30.75 -16.85
CA GLY A 36 31.95 -31.97 -16.78
C GLY A 36 30.47 -31.72 -17.11
N GLN A 37 29.59 -32.09 -16.18
CA GLN A 37 28.13 -31.89 -16.31
C GLN A 37 27.68 -30.49 -15.83
N TYR A 38 28.57 -29.71 -15.22
CA TYR A 38 28.23 -28.43 -14.64
C TYR A 38 28.59 -27.27 -15.57
N LYS A 39 27.73 -26.25 -15.59
CA LYS A 39 27.98 -24.97 -16.23
C LYS A 39 28.29 -23.94 -15.15
N PHE A 40 29.40 -23.25 -15.30
CA PHE A 40 29.85 -22.19 -14.40
C PHE A 40 29.77 -20.86 -15.14
N TRP A 41 29.22 -19.86 -14.48
CA TRP A 41 29.08 -18.53 -15.04
C TRP A 41 29.12 -17.54 -13.88
N ASP A 42 30.00 -16.55 -13.98
CA ASP A 42 30.01 -15.43 -13.06
C ASP A 42 28.86 -14.51 -13.45
N PHE A 43 27.88 -14.36 -12.55
CA PHE A 43 26.68 -13.57 -12.81
C PHE A 43 27.04 -12.17 -13.29
N SER A 44 26.62 -11.85 -14.51
CA SER A 44 26.85 -10.56 -15.16
C SER A 44 25.60 -10.13 -15.92
N PHE A 45 25.38 -8.82 -16.06
CA PHE A 45 24.28 -8.30 -16.86
C PHE A 45 24.56 -6.86 -17.26
N THR A 46 23.90 -6.40 -18.30
CA THR A 46 23.91 -4.99 -18.69
C THR A 46 22.79 -4.27 -17.93
N PRO A 47 23.10 -3.35 -17.00
CA PRO A 47 22.06 -2.64 -16.26
C PRO A 47 21.26 -1.71 -17.18
N PRO A 48 20.01 -1.35 -16.83
CA PRO A 48 19.27 -0.31 -17.54
C PRO A 48 19.94 1.05 -17.28
N CYS A 49 19.51 2.11 -17.97
CA CYS A 49 20.03 3.45 -17.69
C CYS A 49 19.75 3.83 -16.22
N LEU A 50 20.79 4.19 -15.47
CA LEU A 50 20.69 4.63 -14.07
C LEU A 50 20.86 6.15 -13.92
N ASN A 51 20.52 6.92 -14.96
CA ASN A 51 20.75 8.35 -14.98
C ASN A 51 19.98 9.07 -13.86
N ARG A 52 20.72 9.74 -12.98
CA ARG A 52 20.23 10.42 -11.76
C ARG A 52 19.62 9.47 -10.72
N THR A 53 19.83 8.16 -10.84
CA THR A 53 19.53 7.20 -9.80
C THR A 53 20.61 7.28 -8.73
N LYS A 54 20.22 7.24 -7.46
CA LYS A 54 21.16 7.16 -6.33
C LYS A 54 21.12 5.76 -5.75
N LEU A 55 22.28 5.24 -5.39
CA LEU A 55 22.42 3.96 -4.72
C LEU A 55 22.94 4.21 -3.30
N GLU A 56 22.23 3.67 -2.31
CA GLU A 56 22.76 3.51 -0.96
C GLU A 56 23.38 2.13 -0.87
N VAL A 57 24.69 2.07 -0.63
CA VAL A 57 25.47 0.83 -0.76
C VAL A 57 26.43 0.66 0.40
N SER A 58 26.71 -0.60 0.76
CA SER A 58 27.86 -0.96 1.57
C SER A 58 28.94 -1.53 0.64
N GLY A 59 30.17 -1.07 0.84
CA GLY A 59 31.25 -1.46 -0.03
C GLY A 59 32.60 -0.87 0.35
N TRP A 60 33.58 -1.17 -0.47
CA TRP A 60 34.93 -0.65 -0.33
C TRP A 60 35.28 0.21 -1.55
N HIS A 61 35.79 1.41 -1.29
CA HIS A 61 36.25 2.32 -2.33
C HIS A 61 37.77 2.21 -2.47
N ASP A 62 38.23 1.91 -3.68
CA ASP A 62 39.63 2.07 -4.06
C ASP A 62 39.83 3.43 -4.73
N TRP A 63 40.45 4.34 -3.98
CA TRP A 63 40.77 5.69 -4.44
C TRP A 63 41.78 5.71 -5.60
N ASN A 64 42.60 4.67 -5.75
CA ASN A 64 43.63 4.64 -6.79
C ASN A 64 43.04 4.34 -8.16
N SER A 65 42.15 3.34 -8.25
CA SER A 65 41.44 3.00 -9.48
C SER A 65 40.14 3.79 -9.66
N ASN A 66 39.77 4.63 -8.68
CA ASN A 66 38.48 5.31 -8.61
C ASN A 66 37.30 4.34 -8.84
N SER A 67 37.42 3.16 -8.24
CA SER A 67 36.46 2.05 -8.36
C SER A 67 35.86 1.72 -7.00
N PHE A 68 34.60 1.31 -7.00
CA PHE A 68 33.89 0.97 -5.78
C PHE A 68 33.37 -0.48 -5.88
N PHE A 69 33.81 -1.32 -4.96
CA PHE A 69 33.31 -2.68 -4.82
C PHE A 69 32.09 -2.68 -3.89
N ILE A 70 30.92 -3.01 -4.44
CA ILE A 70 29.65 -3.07 -3.72
C ILE A 70 29.38 -4.52 -3.32
N TRP A 71 29.21 -4.81 -2.03
CA TRP A 71 28.73 -6.12 -1.58
C TRP A 71 27.27 -6.11 -1.14
N GLU A 72 26.68 -4.94 -0.92
CA GLU A 72 25.28 -4.78 -0.50
C GLU A 72 24.68 -3.50 -1.08
N ILE A 73 23.46 -3.60 -1.64
CA ILE A 73 22.65 -2.46 -2.04
C ILE A 73 21.47 -2.36 -1.06
N ARG A 74 21.39 -1.26 -0.32
CA ARG A 74 20.33 -1.01 0.66
C ARG A 74 19.17 -0.23 0.09
N ARG A 75 19.45 0.70 -0.83
CA ARG A 75 18.42 1.53 -1.45
C ARG A 75 18.77 1.89 -2.88
N VAL A 76 17.77 1.90 -3.75
CA VAL A 76 17.82 2.42 -5.12
C VAL A 76 16.80 3.54 -5.24
N GLU A 77 17.26 4.78 -5.30
CA GLU A 77 16.39 5.96 -5.35
C GLU A 77 16.30 6.55 -6.75
N GLY A 78 15.06 6.84 -7.18
CA GLY A 78 14.82 7.54 -8.44
C GLY A 78 15.18 6.70 -9.67
N LEU A 79 14.82 5.41 -9.68
CA LEU A 79 15.01 4.57 -10.86
C LEU A 79 14.16 5.13 -12.03
N PRO A 80 14.75 5.39 -13.20
CA PRO A 80 13.99 5.82 -14.36
C PRO A 80 13.14 4.67 -14.89
N SER A 81 11.93 5.00 -15.33
CA SER A 81 11.04 4.05 -15.96
C SER A 81 10.14 4.78 -16.96
N SER A 82 10.03 4.23 -18.16
CA SER A 82 9.19 4.70 -19.26
C SER A 82 7.77 4.11 -19.14
N MET A 83 7.18 4.26 -17.96
CA MET A 83 5.85 3.72 -17.65
C MET A 83 4.76 4.79 -17.83
N PRO A 84 3.54 4.39 -18.25
CA PRO A 84 2.37 5.26 -18.19
C PRO A 84 2.01 5.56 -16.72
N ASP A 85 1.26 6.63 -16.45
CA ASP A 85 0.89 7.01 -15.07
C ASP A 85 -0.09 6.01 -14.43
N GLU A 86 -0.86 5.32 -15.26
CA GLU A 86 -1.87 4.34 -14.88
C GLU A 86 -1.75 3.10 -15.76
N LEU A 87 -1.84 1.92 -15.15
CA LEU A 87 -1.80 0.64 -15.84
C LEU A 87 -2.90 -0.29 -15.32
N ASP A 88 -3.82 -0.65 -16.20
CA ASP A 88 -4.93 -1.54 -15.88
C ASP A 88 -4.60 -2.99 -16.23
N PHE A 89 -4.69 -3.87 -15.23
CA PHE A 89 -4.57 -5.30 -15.43
C PHE A 89 -5.95 -5.95 -15.46
N TYR A 90 -6.25 -6.57 -16.59
CA TYR A 90 -7.42 -7.42 -16.75
C TYR A 90 -7.05 -8.89 -16.66
N HIS A 91 -7.81 -9.66 -15.89
CA HIS A 91 -7.74 -11.12 -15.92
C HIS A 91 -9.15 -11.70 -15.69
N PRO A 92 -9.59 -12.71 -16.48
CA PRO A 92 -10.92 -13.30 -16.36
C PRO A 92 -11.28 -13.83 -14.97
N ASP A 93 -10.28 -14.24 -14.19
CA ASP A 93 -10.44 -14.76 -12.83
C ASP A 93 -10.29 -13.72 -11.74
N PHE A 94 -10.03 -12.47 -12.08
CA PHE A 94 -10.06 -11.41 -11.09
C PHE A 94 -11.48 -11.25 -10.56
N LYS A 95 -11.64 -11.48 -9.25
CA LYS A 95 -12.91 -11.46 -8.55
C LYS A 95 -12.82 -10.47 -7.40
N ARG A 96 -13.75 -9.52 -7.34
CA ARG A 96 -13.95 -8.63 -6.19
C ARG A 96 -14.65 -9.40 -5.07
N GLN A 97 -14.05 -9.45 -3.89
CA GLN A 97 -14.74 -9.98 -2.71
C GLN A 97 -15.74 -8.97 -2.18
N VAL A 98 -16.96 -9.42 -1.90
CA VAL A 98 -17.99 -8.62 -1.23
C VAL A 98 -18.26 -9.25 0.13
N THR A 99 -17.97 -8.51 1.21
CA THR A 99 -18.18 -8.94 2.59
C THR A 99 -19.66 -8.92 2.96
N GLY A 100 -20.17 -10.03 3.48
CA GLY A 100 -21.50 -10.13 4.09
C GLY A 100 -21.52 -9.58 5.54
N GLN A 101 -22.69 -9.17 6.03
CA GLN A 101 -22.89 -8.74 7.43
C GLN A 101 -22.66 -9.92 8.39
N GLY A 102 -21.63 -9.84 9.22
CA GLY A 102 -21.39 -10.79 10.32
C GLY A 102 -19.97 -10.71 10.83
N GLY A 103 -19.79 -10.33 12.09
CA GLY A 103 -18.50 -10.35 12.78
C GLY A 103 -18.13 -11.78 13.13
N GLY A 104 -17.17 -12.36 12.41
CA GLY A 104 -16.50 -13.59 12.81
C GLY A 104 -15.42 -13.27 13.83
N ALA A 105 -15.48 -13.90 14.99
CA ALA A 105 -14.44 -13.84 16.01
C ALA A 105 -13.13 -14.45 15.48
N ASN A 106 -12.01 -13.80 15.76
CA ASN A 106 -10.68 -14.34 15.49
C ASN A 106 -10.46 -15.61 16.34
N SER A 107 -10.37 -16.77 15.69
CA SER A 107 -9.83 -17.97 16.32
C SER A 107 -8.32 -17.82 16.57
N GLY A 108 -7.84 -18.55 17.59
CA GLY A 108 -6.45 -18.56 18.05
C GLY A 108 -5.44 -18.91 16.95
N ARG A 109 -4.22 -18.40 17.12
CA ARG A 109 -3.21 -18.23 16.07
C ARG A 109 -2.24 -19.40 15.98
N PRO A 110 -1.74 -19.73 14.78
CA PRO A 110 -0.55 -20.56 14.62
C PRO A 110 0.71 -19.83 15.12
N LYS A 111 1.60 -20.53 15.84
CA LYS A 111 2.89 -20.02 16.34
C LYS A 111 3.93 -20.07 15.21
N ARG A 112 4.65 -18.99 14.95
CA ARG A 112 5.75 -18.95 13.96
C ARG A 112 7.03 -19.52 14.60
N PRO A 113 7.74 -20.45 13.96
CA PRO A 113 9.08 -20.83 14.39
C PRO A 113 10.06 -19.64 14.22
N GLU A 114 11.16 -19.62 14.99
CA GLU A 114 12.14 -18.53 14.95
C GLU A 114 12.92 -18.49 13.64
N GLU A 115 13.15 -19.66 13.03
CA GLU A 115 13.81 -19.82 11.74
C GLU A 115 12.96 -20.74 10.85
N HIS A 116 13.19 -20.68 9.54
CA HIS A 116 12.61 -21.60 8.56
C HIS A 116 13.73 -22.32 7.82
N GLU A 117 13.56 -23.63 7.61
CA GLU A 117 14.45 -24.45 6.77
C GLU A 117 13.96 -24.37 5.32
N LEU A 118 14.85 -24.00 4.39
CA LEU A 118 14.52 -23.94 2.96
C LEU A 118 15.00 -25.21 2.26
N ASP A 119 14.08 -25.88 1.57
CA ASP A 119 14.38 -27.06 0.75
C ASP A 119 14.21 -26.72 -0.73
N ASP A 120 15.33 -26.48 -1.40
CA ASP A 120 15.41 -26.15 -2.82
C ASP A 120 15.16 -27.35 -3.75
N LYS A 121 15.02 -28.57 -3.21
CA LYS A 121 14.76 -29.80 -3.99
C LYS A 121 13.29 -30.16 -4.07
N GLU A 122 12.48 -29.68 -3.12
CA GLU A 122 11.04 -29.93 -3.07
C GLU A 122 10.27 -28.79 -3.73
N GLU A 123 9.15 -29.12 -4.36
CA GLU A 123 8.23 -28.13 -4.94
C GLU A 123 7.15 -27.71 -3.93
N ALA A 124 6.60 -26.52 -4.10
CA ALA A 124 5.55 -26.01 -3.21
C ALA A 124 4.19 -26.67 -3.52
N ASP A 125 3.47 -27.05 -2.47
CA ASP A 125 2.10 -27.55 -2.54
C ASP A 125 1.13 -26.36 -2.75
N PRO A 126 0.34 -26.34 -3.85
CA PRO A 126 -0.58 -25.24 -4.16
C PRO A 126 -1.72 -25.09 -3.15
N ASP A 127 -2.05 -26.15 -2.40
CA ASP A 127 -3.11 -26.11 -1.39
C ASP A 127 -2.61 -25.58 -0.03
N LYS A 128 -1.28 -25.56 0.18
CA LYS A 128 -0.67 -25.01 1.41
C LYS A 128 -0.42 -23.51 1.27
N LYS A 129 -0.74 -22.76 2.33
CA LYS A 129 -0.45 -21.33 2.36
C LYS A 129 1.05 -21.08 2.33
N ARG A 130 1.49 -20.27 1.37
CA ARG A 130 2.86 -19.75 1.33
C ARG A 130 3.18 -18.89 2.55
N VAL A 131 4.42 -18.96 2.98
CA VAL A 131 4.95 -18.22 4.14
C VAL A 131 5.93 -17.16 3.63
N VAL A 132 5.63 -15.89 3.90
CA VAL A 132 6.55 -14.79 3.59
C VAL A 132 7.68 -14.78 4.62
N LEU A 133 8.92 -14.97 4.16
CA LEU A 133 10.12 -14.92 4.98
C LEU A 133 10.39 -13.48 5.43
N ASP A 134 10.73 -13.32 6.71
CA ASP A 134 11.12 -12.02 7.25
C ASP A 134 12.60 -11.80 6.91
N THR A 135 12.88 -10.89 5.99
CA THR A 135 14.23 -10.59 5.49
C THR A 135 14.42 -9.08 5.41
N GLU A 136 15.66 -8.61 5.51
CA GLU A 136 15.97 -7.18 5.42
C GLU A 136 15.50 -6.62 4.06
N SER A 137 14.65 -5.60 4.10
CA SER A 137 14.09 -5.04 2.87
C SER A 137 15.01 -4.03 2.21
N VAL A 138 15.17 -4.11 0.90
CA VAL A 138 15.83 -3.11 0.05
C VAL A 138 14.82 -2.02 -0.31
N GLY A 139 15.18 -0.76 -0.06
CA GLY A 139 14.37 0.39 -0.45
C GLY A 139 14.44 0.65 -1.96
N LEU A 140 13.30 0.90 -2.59
CA LEU A 140 13.23 1.17 -4.03
C LEU A 140 12.27 2.34 -4.28
N SER A 141 12.69 3.32 -5.07
CA SER A 141 11.79 4.38 -5.54
C SER A 141 11.95 4.66 -7.03
N PHE A 142 10.83 4.92 -7.69
CA PHE A 142 10.79 5.30 -9.10
C PHE A 142 10.78 6.82 -9.23
N ARG A 143 11.55 7.34 -10.20
CA ARG A 143 11.55 8.77 -10.51
C ARG A 143 10.20 9.24 -11.05
N LYS A 144 9.53 8.38 -11.82
CA LYS A 144 8.17 8.59 -12.30
C LYS A 144 7.31 7.41 -11.84
N PRO A 145 6.68 7.49 -10.66
CA PRO A 145 5.82 6.41 -10.21
C PRO A 145 4.54 6.31 -11.04
N PHE A 146 3.93 5.14 -11.01
CA PHE A 146 2.71 4.84 -11.77
C PHE A 146 1.77 3.95 -10.96
N LYS A 147 0.48 4.28 -10.93
CA LYS A 147 -0.52 3.44 -10.26
C LYS A 147 -0.88 2.29 -11.16
N THR A 148 -1.35 1.22 -10.54
CA THR A 148 -1.77 0.04 -11.27
C THR A 148 -3.06 -0.47 -10.68
N ASN A 149 -4.03 -0.75 -11.52
CA ASN A 149 -5.33 -1.18 -11.07
C ASN A 149 -5.56 -2.63 -11.45
N ARG A 150 -6.26 -3.32 -10.55
CA ARG A 150 -6.84 -4.60 -10.85
C ARG A 150 -8.27 -4.38 -11.35
N VAL A 151 -8.52 -4.64 -12.63
CA VAL A 151 -9.87 -4.53 -13.20
C VAL A 151 -10.61 -5.84 -13.01
N THR A 152 -11.78 -5.81 -12.36
CA THR A 152 -12.58 -7.01 -12.08
C THR A 152 -14.03 -6.81 -12.51
N ASP A 153 -14.55 -7.68 -13.36
CA ASP A 153 -15.98 -7.68 -13.73
C ASP A 153 -16.84 -8.60 -12.86
N LYS A 154 -16.20 -9.48 -12.08
CA LYS A 154 -16.87 -10.54 -11.31
C LYS A 154 -16.84 -10.26 -9.82
N THR A 155 -17.99 -10.33 -9.14
CA THR A 155 -18.05 -10.29 -7.68
C THR A 155 -18.21 -11.69 -7.08
N ARG A 156 -17.44 -12.02 -6.04
CA ARG A 156 -17.60 -13.24 -5.24
C ARG A 156 -18.06 -12.88 -3.83
N LYS A 157 -19.16 -13.48 -3.36
CA LYS A 157 -19.54 -13.42 -1.94
C LYS A 157 -18.53 -14.24 -1.13
N ALA A 158 -18.00 -13.67 -0.05
CA ALA A 158 -17.17 -14.43 0.87
C ALA A 158 -18.03 -15.53 1.52
N ASN A 159 -17.68 -16.80 1.34
CA ASN A 159 -18.32 -17.90 2.07
C ASN A 159 -17.87 -17.85 3.53
N ARG A 160 -18.82 -17.96 4.46
CA ARG A 160 -18.53 -18.20 5.88
C ARG A 160 -17.95 -19.61 5.98
N GLY A 161 -16.64 -19.74 6.15
CA GLY A 161 -16.10 -20.98 6.70
C GLY A 161 -16.64 -21.11 8.13
N LYS A 162 -17.30 -22.23 8.44
CA LYS A 162 -17.32 -22.66 9.84
C LYS A 162 -15.84 -22.82 10.24
N PRO A 163 -15.42 -22.39 11.44
CA PRO A 163 -14.17 -22.90 11.96
C PRO A 163 -14.32 -24.42 11.99
N ASP A 164 -13.43 -25.16 11.34
CA ASP A 164 -13.23 -26.53 11.75
C ASP A 164 -12.72 -26.47 13.19
N ASP A 165 -13.43 -27.14 14.10
CA ASP A 165 -13.05 -27.26 15.52
C ASP A 165 -11.77 -28.09 15.71
N SER A 166 -11.17 -28.61 14.63
CA SER A 166 -9.86 -29.24 14.60
C SER A 166 -8.84 -28.31 13.93
N ASP A 167 -8.17 -27.51 14.76
CA ASP A 167 -6.72 -27.23 14.69
C ASP A 167 -6.38 -25.92 15.39
N SER A 168 -6.71 -25.89 16.67
CA SER A 168 -6.18 -24.92 17.62
C SER A 168 -4.79 -25.37 18.10
N ASN A 169 -3.80 -25.44 17.20
CA ASN A 169 -2.35 -25.44 17.50
C ASN A 169 -1.43 -25.65 16.27
N GLU A 170 -1.86 -25.40 15.02
CA GLU A 170 -0.93 -25.54 13.89
C GLU A 170 0.29 -24.62 14.08
N GLN A 171 1.48 -25.19 14.16
CA GLN A 171 2.71 -24.42 14.07
C GLN A 171 2.92 -24.11 12.58
N LEU A 172 3.32 -22.88 12.23
CA LEU A 172 3.69 -22.60 10.84
C LEU A 172 4.78 -23.60 10.41
N PRO A 173 4.71 -24.16 9.20
CA PRO A 173 5.67 -25.16 8.76
C PRO A 173 7.09 -24.61 8.85
N ASN A 174 7.96 -25.37 9.53
CA ASN A 174 9.37 -25.02 9.66
C ASN A 174 10.09 -25.15 8.32
N LYS A 175 9.76 -26.20 7.56
CA LYS A 175 10.34 -26.49 6.25
C LYS A 175 9.50 -25.89 5.13
N LEU A 176 10.12 -25.08 4.27
CA LEU A 176 9.48 -24.37 3.17
C LEU A 176 10.22 -24.58 1.85
N SER A 177 9.49 -24.62 0.74
CA SER A 177 10.08 -24.66 -0.60
C SER A 177 10.27 -23.24 -1.14
N PRO A 178 11.48 -22.83 -1.60
CA PRO A 178 11.65 -21.57 -2.32
C PRO A 178 11.16 -21.65 -3.78
N ASN A 179 10.78 -22.84 -4.27
CA ASN A 179 10.36 -23.08 -5.64
C ASN A 179 8.88 -22.73 -5.86
N GLY A 180 8.41 -22.84 -7.11
CA GLY A 180 7.03 -22.54 -7.51
C GLY A 180 6.02 -23.61 -7.06
N ASP A 181 4.73 -23.31 -7.24
CA ASP A 181 3.67 -24.27 -6.89
C ASP A 181 3.59 -25.38 -7.96
N ASN A 182 3.52 -26.63 -7.51
CA ASN A 182 3.40 -27.80 -8.36
C ASN A 182 2.37 -28.78 -7.76
N ALA A 183 1.56 -29.43 -8.60
CA ALA A 183 0.57 -30.41 -8.16
C ALA A 183 1.18 -31.62 -7.41
N THR A 184 2.49 -31.87 -7.56
CA THR A 184 3.24 -32.89 -6.80
C THR A 184 3.97 -32.33 -5.58
N GLY A 185 3.86 -31.03 -5.32
CA GLY A 185 4.50 -30.38 -4.19
C GLY A 185 3.94 -30.88 -2.87
N THR A 186 4.80 -31.02 -1.86
CA THR A 186 4.44 -31.62 -0.58
C THR A 186 4.64 -30.69 0.61
N ILE A 187 5.33 -29.56 0.43
CA ILE A 187 5.64 -28.59 1.49
C ILE A 187 5.11 -27.21 1.15
N ALA A 188 4.94 -26.35 2.16
CA ALA A 188 4.48 -24.98 1.91
C ALA A 188 5.56 -24.16 1.19
N GLY A 189 5.15 -23.28 0.27
CA GLY A 189 6.09 -22.38 -0.40
C GLY A 189 6.58 -21.25 0.50
N ALA A 190 7.79 -20.76 0.23
CA ALA A 190 8.37 -19.54 0.78
C ALA A 190 8.23 -18.39 -0.21
N ASP A 191 7.81 -17.23 0.28
CA ASP A 191 7.79 -15.99 -0.48
C ASP A 191 8.80 -15.00 0.11
N TYR A 192 9.45 -14.22 -0.77
CA TYR A 192 10.33 -13.13 -0.39
C TYR A 192 9.68 -11.79 -0.75
N ASP A 193 9.31 -10.99 0.26
CA ASP A 193 8.80 -9.61 0.08
C ASP A 193 9.89 -8.60 0.48
N VAL A 194 11.03 -8.67 -0.21
CA VAL A 194 12.27 -7.93 0.15
C VAL A 194 12.26 -6.49 -0.35
N LEU A 195 11.35 -6.13 -1.26
CA LEU A 195 11.34 -4.78 -1.85
C LEU A 195 10.34 -3.87 -1.16
N ASN A 196 10.86 -2.85 -0.47
CA ASN A 196 10.07 -1.76 0.08
C ASN A 196 9.95 -0.64 -0.96
N ASP A 197 8.79 -0.51 -1.60
CA ASP A 197 8.53 0.57 -2.54
C ASP A 197 8.24 1.89 -1.80
N GLU A 198 9.20 2.81 -1.88
CA GLU A 198 9.21 4.12 -1.25
C GLU A 198 8.85 5.25 -2.22
N SER A 199 8.29 4.92 -3.40
CA SER A 199 7.93 5.93 -4.40
C SER A 199 6.82 6.87 -3.93
N ASP A 200 7.02 8.17 -4.17
CA ASP A 200 6.01 9.20 -3.93
C ASP A 200 4.96 9.25 -5.07
N ASP A 201 4.01 8.33 -5.00
CA ASP A 201 2.91 8.19 -5.96
C ASP A 201 1.57 8.71 -5.42
N VAL A 202 1.62 9.40 -4.28
CA VAL A 202 0.46 9.85 -3.50
C VAL A 202 -0.48 10.72 -4.33
N HIS A 203 0.08 11.58 -5.19
CA HIS A 203 -0.65 12.46 -6.08
C HIS A 203 -1.57 11.72 -7.06
N LEU A 204 -1.28 10.46 -7.41
CA LEU A 204 -2.11 9.65 -8.32
C LEU A 204 -3.47 9.26 -7.72
N TYR A 205 -3.64 9.46 -6.41
CA TYR A 205 -4.88 9.14 -5.68
C TYR A 205 -5.73 10.38 -5.35
N ALA A 206 -5.29 11.58 -5.76
CA ALA A 206 -5.99 12.84 -5.47
C ALA A 206 -7.44 12.87 -5.97
N SER A 207 -7.70 12.28 -7.14
CA SER A 207 -9.04 12.23 -7.73
C SER A 207 -10.09 11.52 -6.86
N LYS A 208 -9.65 10.65 -5.92
CA LYS A 208 -10.56 9.98 -4.98
C LYS A 208 -11.15 10.93 -3.93
N PHE A 209 -10.56 12.10 -3.76
CA PHE A 209 -10.98 13.13 -2.80
C PHE A 209 -11.58 14.37 -3.48
N GLU A 210 -11.82 14.31 -4.80
CA GLU A 210 -12.28 15.46 -5.60
C GLU A 210 -13.53 16.11 -5.01
N THR A 211 -14.56 15.32 -4.70
CA THR A 211 -15.79 15.81 -4.07
C THR A 211 -15.53 16.51 -2.73
N PHE A 212 -14.65 15.93 -1.90
CA PHE A 212 -14.30 16.53 -0.63
C PHE A 212 -13.56 17.86 -0.83
N PHE A 213 -12.63 17.94 -1.79
CA PHE A 213 -11.94 19.17 -2.13
C PHE A 213 -12.87 20.24 -2.71
N GLN A 214 -13.88 19.86 -3.49
CA GLN A 214 -14.91 20.80 -3.95
C GLN A 214 -15.69 21.42 -2.79
N VAL A 215 -15.95 20.67 -1.70
CA VAL A 215 -16.53 21.26 -0.47
C VAL A 215 -15.56 22.25 0.17
N ILE A 216 -14.27 21.92 0.25
CA ILE A 216 -13.26 22.85 0.77
C ILE A 216 -13.23 24.14 -0.05
N ASP A 217 -13.31 24.04 -1.38
CA ASP A 217 -13.37 25.20 -2.28
C ASP A 217 -14.62 26.07 -2.05
N ARG A 218 -15.76 25.46 -1.70
CA ARG A 218 -16.97 26.19 -1.31
C ARG A 218 -16.81 26.91 0.02
N LEU A 219 -16.14 26.30 0.99
CA LEU A 219 -15.84 26.94 2.28
C LEU A 219 -14.96 28.17 2.09
N GLU A 220 -13.97 28.09 1.22
CA GLU A 220 -13.08 29.21 0.90
C GLU A 220 -13.82 30.32 0.14
N SER A 221 -14.55 29.97 -0.91
CA SER A 221 -15.19 30.94 -1.82
C SER A 221 -16.44 31.60 -1.22
N ASN A 222 -17.25 30.85 -0.48
CA ASN A 222 -18.59 31.30 -0.07
C ASN A 222 -18.66 31.71 1.41
N TYR A 223 -17.73 31.22 2.24
CA TYR A 223 -17.79 31.40 3.70
C TYR A 223 -16.53 32.07 4.29
N GLY A 224 -15.56 32.46 3.45
CA GLY A 224 -14.38 33.20 3.89
C GLY A 224 -13.40 32.38 4.73
N CYS A 225 -13.49 31.04 4.68
CA CYS A 225 -12.54 30.16 5.34
C CYS A 225 -11.17 30.23 4.66
N GLN A 226 -10.08 30.28 5.43
CA GLN A 226 -8.74 30.10 4.89
C GLN A 226 -8.38 28.62 4.96
N THR A 227 -8.00 28.02 3.83
CA THR A 227 -7.75 26.58 3.76
C THR A 227 -6.30 26.27 3.41
N TYR A 228 -5.79 25.17 3.95
CA TYR A 228 -4.49 24.61 3.57
C TYR A 228 -4.60 23.08 3.49
N ARG A 229 -4.38 22.55 2.29
CA ARG A 229 -4.44 21.11 2.01
C ARG A 229 -3.07 20.49 2.26
N HIS A 230 -2.98 19.58 3.23
CA HIS A 230 -1.77 18.80 3.42
C HIS A 230 -1.62 17.78 2.29
N PRO A 231 -0.39 17.32 1.99
CA PRO A 231 -0.18 16.18 1.11
C PRO A 231 -1.02 14.99 1.58
N LEU A 232 -1.62 14.26 0.63
CA LEU A 232 -2.35 13.03 0.94
C LEU A 232 -1.42 12.03 1.65
N ARG A 233 -2.02 11.17 2.47
CA ARG A 233 -1.26 10.24 3.30
C ARG A 233 -1.73 8.82 3.05
N LYS A 234 -0.83 7.92 2.67
CA LYS A 234 -1.14 6.48 2.59
C LYS A 234 -1.27 5.95 4.00
N LEU A 235 -2.34 5.19 4.27
CA LEU A 235 -2.47 4.53 5.56
C LEU A 235 -1.35 3.48 5.72
N PRO A 236 -0.74 3.37 6.91
CA PRO A 236 0.44 2.54 7.12
C PRO A 236 0.09 1.05 7.06
N LYS A 237 1.02 0.23 6.55
CA LYS A 237 0.95 -1.23 6.65
C LYS A 237 1.07 -1.61 8.13
N LEU A 238 0.03 -2.23 8.68
CA LEU A 238 0.06 -2.80 10.03
C LEU A 238 0.12 -4.32 9.93
N ALA A 239 0.92 -4.95 10.80
CA ALA A 239 1.00 -6.39 10.87
C ALA A 239 -0.40 -7.01 10.99
N ARG A 240 -0.71 -7.96 10.11
CA ARG A 240 -1.99 -8.70 10.08
C ARG A 240 -3.24 -7.84 9.82
N CYS A 241 -3.08 -6.63 9.27
CA CYS A 241 -4.21 -5.79 8.84
C CYS A 241 -4.03 -5.35 7.39
N THR A 242 -4.96 -5.76 6.52
CA THR A 242 -4.94 -5.43 5.09
C THR A 242 -5.75 -4.18 4.73
N LYS A 243 -6.42 -3.56 5.70
CA LYS A 243 -7.32 -2.40 5.46
C LYS A 243 -6.60 -1.11 5.04
N HIS A 244 -5.27 -1.09 5.11
CA HIS A 244 -4.44 -0.06 4.50
C HIS A 244 -4.43 -0.13 2.97
N MET A 245 -4.99 -1.21 2.39
CA MET A 245 -5.22 -1.40 0.97
C MET A 245 -6.73 -1.34 0.65
N MET A 246 -7.03 -0.96 -0.58
CA MET A 246 -8.36 -1.01 -1.18
C MET A 246 -8.69 -2.42 -1.65
N ALA A 247 -9.92 -2.86 -1.44
CA ALA A 247 -10.36 -4.23 -1.71
C ALA A 247 -10.69 -4.50 -3.19
N ASP A 248 -10.95 -3.45 -3.99
CA ASP A 248 -11.32 -3.55 -5.40
C ASP A 248 -10.10 -3.48 -6.33
N ASP A 249 -9.26 -2.46 -6.19
CA ASP A 249 -8.14 -2.18 -7.11
C ASP A 249 -6.76 -2.58 -6.52
N ALA A 250 -6.69 -2.93 -5.23
CA ALA A 250 -5.46 -3.19 -4.49
C ALA A 250 -4.46 -2.01 -4.45
N ASN A 251 -4.96 -0.78 -4.62
CA ASN A 251 -4.22 0.45 -4.35
C ASN A 251 -4.14 0.75 -2.84
N PRO A 252 -3.16 1.56 -2.40
CA PRO A 252 -3.13 2.04 -1.02
C PRO A 252 -4.38 2.87 -0.72
N ARG A 253 -4.95 2.66 0.46
CA ARG A 253 -5.99 3.52 1.02
C ARG A 253 -5.33 4.79 1.53
N CYS A 254 -5.87 5.94 1.13
CA CYS A 254 -5.32 7.24 1.50
C CYS A 254 -6.21 8.00 2.50
N MET A 255 -5.63 9.00 3.13
CA MET A 255 -6.27 9.97 4.01
C MET A 255 -5.90 11.38 3.55
N ALA A 256 -6.90 12.27 3.49
CA ALA A 256 -6.71 13.70 3.27
C ALA A 256 -6.85 14.45 4.60
N VAL A 257 -5.98 15.44 4.81
CA VAL A 257 -6.06 16.36 5.95
C VAL A 257 -6.05 17.78 5.42
N VAL A 258 -7.05 18.57 5.79
CA VAL A 258 -7.17 19.98 5.40
C VAL A 258 -7.27 20.82 6.65
N LYS A 259 -6.35 21.77 6.80
CA LYS A 259 -6.43 22.80 7.82
C LYS A 259 -7.42 23.87 7.34
N VAL A 260 -8.37 24.22 8.17
CA VAL A 260 -9.38 25.26 7.93
C VAL A 260 -9.28 26.28 9.05
N THR A 261 -9.07 27.54 8.70
CA THR A 261 -9.05 28.66 9.65
C THR A 261 -10.28 29.52 9.42
N TYR A 262 -11.08 29.70 10.47
CA TYR A 262 -12.32 30.46 10.43
C TYR A 262 -12.48 31.23 11.75
N HIS A 263 -12.77 32.53 11.65
CA HIS A 263 -12.84 33.45 12.81
C HIS A 263 -11.66 33.34 13.79
N GLY A 264 -10.44 33.18 13.25
CA GLY A 264 -9.21 33.04 14.04
C GLY A 264 -9.01 31.69 14.73
N GLN A 265 -9.97 30.76 14.60
CA GLN A 265 -9.88 29.40 15.12
C GLN A 265 -9.39 28.45 14.03
N VAL A 266 -8.62 27.45 14.45
CA VAL A 266 -8.04 26.44 13.55
C VAL A 266 -8.73 25.10 13.74
N TYR A 267 -9.13 24.51 12.63
CA TYR A 267 -9.78 23.20 12.54
C TYR A 267 -9.04 22.32 11.54
N HIS A 268 -9.15 21.00 11.70
CA HIS A 268 -8.58 20.01 10.79
C HIS A 268 -9.69 19.07 10.32
N PHE A 269 -9.90 19.02 9.01
CA PHE A 269 -10.87 18.14 8.39
C PHE A 269 -10.12 16.92 7.86
N VAL A 270 -10.57 15.74 8.26
CA VAL A 270 -9.92 14.47 7.94
C VAL A 270 -10.90 13.60 7.18
N GLU A 271 -10.53 13.27 5.94
CA GLU A 271 -11.29 12.42 5.04
C GLU A 271 -10.50 11.16 4.72
N VAL A 272 -11.17 10.01 4.65
CA VAL A 272 -10.53 8.72 4.37
C VAL A 272 -11.17 8.11 3.14
N ASP A 273 -10.34 7.64 2.21
CA ASP A 273 -10.82 6.90 1.06
C ASP A 273 -11.52 5.61 1.53
N THR A 274 -12.83 5.57 1.35
CA THR A 274 -13.69 4.40 1.65
C THR A 274 -14.51 4.00 0.42
N SER A 275 -14.04 4.34 -0.79
CA SER A 275 -14.75 4.09 -2.05
C SER A 275 -15.00 2.59 -2.35
N ASP A 276 -14.17 1.70 -1.81
CA ASP A 276 -14.33 0.25 -1.91
C ASP A 276 -15.26 -0.34 -0.84
N ALA A 277 -15.54 0.40 0.23
CA ALA A 277 -16.30 -0.04 1.38
C ALA A 277 -17.81 0.03 1.12
N LYS A 278 -18.57 -0.82 1.81
CA LYS A 278 -20.04 -0.83 1.70
C LYS A 278 -20.66 0.47 2.24
N ASN A 279 -20.11 0.99 3.31
CA ASN A 279 -20.54 2.23 3.96
C ASN A 279 -19.32 3.16 4.04
N SER A 280 -19.48 4.42 3.67
CA SER A 280 -18.49 5.45 3.97
C SER A 280 -18.48 5.75 5.47
N ILE A 281 -17.33 6.16 5.98
CA ILE A 281 -17.25 6.83 7.27
C ILE A 281 -17.40 8.33 7.06
N SER A 282 -17.95 9.04 8.02
CA SER A 282 -18.07 10.51 7.97
C SER A 282 -16.72 11.21 7.84
N THR A 283 -16.71 12.41 7.27
CA THR A 283 -15.55 13.32 7.39
C THR A 283 -15.44 13.77 8.84
N MET A 284 -14.25 13.63 9.43
CA MET A 284 -14.02 14.04 10.81
C MET A 284 -13.53 15.48 10.85
N VAL A 285 -14.20 16.31 11.63
CA VAL A 285 -13.76 17.65 11.97
C VAL A 285 -13.15 17.65 13.36
N LEU A 286 -11.95 18.21 13.48
CA LEU A 286 -11.14 18.22 14.70
C LEU A 286 -10.73 19.65 15.05
N LYS A 287 -10.95 20.04 16.31
CA LYS A 287 -10.30 21.22 16.92
C LYS A 287 -9.29 20.71 17.95
N LEU A 288 -8.02 20.71 17.58
CA LEU A 288 -6.94 20.13 18.40
C LEU A 288 -6.61 21.05 19.59
N LYS A 289 -6.25 20.44 20.73
CA LYS A 289 -5.71 21.18 21.88
C LYS A 289 -4.34 21.78 21.58
N ASP A 290 -3.53 21.04 20.83
CA ASP A 290 -2.19 21.42 20.41
C ASP A 290 -2.02 21.14 18.91
N ASN A 291 -1.79 22.20 18.14
CA ASN A 291 -1.58 22.12 16.71
C ASN A 291 -0.10 21.86 16.33
N VAL A 292 0.84 22.00 17.27
CA VAL A 292 2.27 21.75 17.04
C VAL A 292 2.52 20.26 16.81
N ALA A 293 1.84 19.40 17.55
CA ALA A 293 1.93 17.95 17.44
C ALA A 293 1.07 17.32 16.32
N LEU A 294 0.55 18.11 15.37
CA LEU A 294 -0.39 17.64 14.33
C LEU A 294 0.12 16.38 13.61
N LEU A 295 1.38 16.37 13.18
CA LEU A 295 1.92 15.27 12.37
C LEU A 295 1.95 13.94 13.14
N GLU A 296 2.38 13.97 14.39
CA GLU A 296 2.41 12.80 15.29
C GLU A 296 0.98 12.35 15.63
N GLN A 297 0.09 13.32 15.91
CA GLN A 297 -1.30 13.03 16.25
C GLN A 297 -2.04 12.35 15.09
N ILE A 298 -1.82 12.82 13.86
CA ILE A 298 -2.38 12.23 12.63
C ILE A 298 -1.77 10.85 12.36
N ALA A 299 -0.46 10.66 12.53
CA ALA A 299 0.17 9.35 12.37
C ALA A 299 -0.43 8.29 13.31
N GLU A 300 -0.65 8.64 14.58
CA GLU A 300 -1.30 7.74 15.54
C GLU A 300 -2.80 7.55 15.21
N LEU A 301 -3.48 8.57 14.68
CA LEU A 301 -4.87 8.47 14.19
C LEU A 301 -4.98 7.43 13.07
N GLU A 302 -4.06 7.42 12.11
CA GLU A 302 -4.01 6.45 11.01
C GLU A 302 -3.90 5.01 11.52
N VAL A 303 -2.99 4.77 12.47
CA VAL A 303 -2.79 3.45 13.09
C VAL A 303 -4.05 3.00 13.83
N ARG A 304 -4.65 3.87 14.64
CA ARG A 304 -5.86 3.53 15.42
C ARG A 304 -7.09 3.34 14.55
N LEU A 305 -7.24 4.12 13.48
CA LEU A 305 -8.29 3.96 12.49
C LEU A 305 -8.25 2.56 11.87
N LEU A 306 -7.06 2.09 11.48
CA LEU A 306 -6.86 0.74 10.94
C LEU A 306 -7.14 -0.35 11.97
N LYS A 307 -6.67 -0.19 13.23
CA LYS A 307 -6.96 -1.13 14.33
C LYS A 307 -8.45 -1.24 14.62
N LYS A 308 -9.19 -0.13 14.54
CA LYS A 308 -10.66 -0.09 14.63
C LYS A 308 -11.36 -0.38 13.31
N SER A 309 -10.67 -1.01 12.36
CA SER A 309 -11.30 -1.56 11.17
C SER A 309 -11.91 -0.50 10.24
N LEU A 310 -11.28 0.68 10.13
CA LEU A 310 -11.75 1.88 9.44
C LEU A 310 -12.95 2.53 10.15
N ALA A 311 -12.91 2.59 11.48
CA ALA A 311 -13.86 3.36 12.28
C ALA A 311 -13.12 4.40 13.13
N TRP A 312 -13.71 5.59 13.27
CA TRP A 312 -13.10 6.69 13.99
C TRP A 312 -12.79 6.32 15.45
N PRO A 313 -11.52 6.41 15.89
CA PRO A 313 -11.13 6.09 17.26
C PRO A 313 -11.48 7.22 18.22
N ARG A 314 -12.78 7.33 18.54
CA ARG A 314 -13.32 8.43 19.37
C ARG A 314 -12.59 8.64 20.69
N ASP A 315 -12.15 7.58 21.37
CA ASP A 315 -11.40 7.66 22.63
C ASP A 315 -10.08 8.44 22.43
N TYR A 316 -9.39 8.20 21.32
CA TYR A 316 -8.17 8.93 20.97
C TYR A 316 -8.46 10.35 20.48
N ILE A 317 -9.53 10.52 19.71
CA ILE A 317 -9.95 11.84 19.22
C ILE A 317 -10.32 12.76 20.40
N SER A 318 -11.06 12.25 21.38
CA SER A 318 -11.39 12.96 22.63
C SER A 318 -10.12 13.30 23.43
N LEU A 319 -9.12 12.43 23.45
CA LEU A 319 -7.83 12.74 24.08
C LEU A 319 -7.17 13.99 23.45
N ILE A 320 -7.05 14.04 22.12
CA ILE A 320 -6.32 15.11 21.40
C ILE A 320 -7.13 16.39 21.18
N CYS A 321 -8.46 16.31 21.09
CA CYS A 321 -9.35 17.48 20.90
C CYS A 321 -9.99 17.96 22.21
N GLY A 322 -10.29 17.04 23.13
CA GLY A 322 -11.23 17.26 24.22
C GLY A 322 -12.67 17.00 23.78
N ASP A 323 -13.54 16.73 24.75
CA ASP A 323 -14.96 16.50 24.48
C ASP A 323 -15.63 17.76 23.93
N GLY A 324 -16.50 17.57 22.93
CA GLY A 324 -17.18 18.66 22.22
C GLY A 324 -16.37 19.30 21.08
N ASN A 325 -15.05 19.10 21.03
CA ASN A 325 -14.16 19.72 20.04
C ASN A 325 -13.95 18.88 18.77
N PHE A 326 -14.81 17.89 18.52
CA PHE A 326 -14.76 17.08 17.30
C PHE A 326 -16.15 16.62 16.87
N LYS A 327 -16.34 16.43 15.57
CA LYS A 327 -17.60 15.95 15.00
C LYS A 327 -17.36 15.18 13.71
N GLY A 328 -18.04 14.04 13.58
CA GLY A 328 -18.17 13.37 12.29
C GLY A 328 -19.33 13.98 11.50
N ILE A 329 -19.06 14.56 10.35
CA ILE A 329 -20.07 15.09 9.42
C ILE A 329 -20.32 14.03 8.34
N SER A 330 -21.54 13.52 8.31
CA SER A 330 -21.96 12.50 7.35
C SER A 330 -21.95 13.04 5.92
N HIS A 331 -21.62 12.19 4.97
CA HIS A 331 -21.73 12.51 3.55
C HIS A 331 -23.20 12.71 3.12
N PRO A 332 -23.47 13.58 2.15
CA PRO A 332 -24.77 13.67 1.51
C PRO A 332 -25.19 12.31 0.91
N PRO A 333 -26.50 12.01 0.90
CA PRO A 333 -27.00 10.80 0.26
C PRO A 333 -26.74 10.88 -1.25
N CYS A 334 -25.90 9.98 -1.75
CA CYS A 334 -25.53 9.95 -3.15
C CYS A 334 -26.33 8.87 -3.89
N LYS A 335 -27.09 9.26 -4.92
CA LYS A 335 -27.90 8.32 -5.73
C LYS A 335 -27.04 7.50 -6.71
N HIS A 336 -25.86 8.00 -7.12
CA HIS A 336 -24.96 7.36 -8.08
C HIS A 336 -23.53 7.34 -7.54
N LYS A 337 -22.93 6.15 -7.40
CA LYS A 337 -21.53 6.03 -6.95
C LYS A 337 -20.61 6.92 -7.79
N GLY A 338 -20.00 7.93 -7.15
CA GLY A 338 -18.97 8.77 -7.76
C GLY A 338 -19.43 10.14 -8.29
N CYS A 339 -20.74 10.44 -8.30
CA CYS A 339 -21.24 11.76 -8.73
C CYS A 339 -22.17 12.35 -7.67
N ILE A 340 -21.72 13.40 -6.98
CA ILE A 340 -22.55 14.21 -6.09
C ILE A 340 -23.03 15.43 -6.88
N ASP A 341 -24.32 15.75 -6.77
CA ASP A 341 -24.90 16.95 -7.38
C ASP A 341 -24.25 18.21 -6.77
N PRO A 342 -23.89 19.24 -7.57
CA PRO A 342 -23.40 20.51 -7.03
C PRO A 342 -24.25 21.07 -5.86
N ALA A 343 -25.58 20.90 -5.89
CA ALA A 343 -26.46 21.33 -4.80
C ALA A 343 -26.21 20.55 -3.49
N ASP A 344 -25.85 19.27 -3.59
CA ASP A 344 -25.49 18.44 -2.43
C ASP A 344 -24.11 18.81 -1.87
N ILE A 345 -23.18 19.32 -2.71
CA ILE A 345 -21.89 19.85 -2.29
C ILE A 345 -22.08 21.12 -1.45
N ASP A 346 -22.91 22.06 -1.93
CA ASP A 346 -23.20 23.29 -1.19
C ASP A 346 -23.90 22.99 0.14
N LYS A 347 -24.83 22.03 0.14
CA LYS A 347 -25.48 21.55 1.37
C LYS A 347 -24.47 20.93 2.34
N TRP A 348 -23.52 20.16 1.82
CA TRP A 348 -22.48 19.55 2.65
C TRP A 348 -21.58 20.61 3.28
N ALA A 349 -21.14 21.61 2.50
CA ALA A 349 -20.40 22.77 3.00
C ALA A 349 -21.17 23.48 4.12
N GLY A 350 -22.49 23.68 3.94
CA GLY A 350 -23.36 24.23 4.98
C GLY A 350 -23.37 23.43 6.29
N TRP A 351 -23.23 22.10 6.24
CA TRP A 351 -23.12 21.27 7.46
C TRP A 351 -21.80 21.47 8.20
N PHE A 352 -20.69 21.74 7.48
CA PHE A 352 -19.42 22.12 8.11
C PHE A 352 -19.54 23.49 8.78
N MET A 353 -20.10 24.47 8.09
CA MET A 353 -20.29 25.82 8.64
C MET A 353 -21.18 25.81 9.88
N GLY A 354 -22.27 25.05 9.83
CA GLY A 354 -23.15 24.85 10.97
C GLY A 354 -22.47 24.20 12.18
N TRP A 355 -21.25 23.67 12.07
CA TRP A 355 -20.44 23.27 13.23
C TRP A 355 -19.33 24.28 13.57
N LEU A 356 -18.75 24.96 12.57
CA LEU A 356 -17.75 26.00 12.79
C LEU A 356 -18.30 27.26 13.47
N ASP A 357 -19.60 27.53 13.31
CA ASP A 357 -20.29 28.67 13.93
C ASP A 357 -20.70 28.42 15.40
N TYR A 358 -20.57 27.18 15.91
CA TYR A 358 -20.71 26.84 17.35
C TYR A 358 -19.35 26.80 18.04
#